data_AF-A0A257R6E1-F1
#
_entry.id   AF-A0A257R6E1-F1
#
_cell.length_a   1.000
_cell.length_b   1.000
_cell.length_c   1.000
_cell.angle_alpha   90.00
_cell.angle_beta   90.00
_cell.angle_gamma   90.00
#
_symmetry.space_group_name_H-M   'P 1'
#
loop_
_entity.id
_entity.type
_entity.pdbx_description
1 polymer ?
#
loop_
_entity_poly.entity_id
_entity_poly.type
_entity_poly.pdbx_seq_one_letter_code
_entity_poly.pdbx_strand_id
1 'polypeptide(L)'
;MSQTGVNMSERLLTLDADQLEELSDMPHQRVVEALEAGKVVFLPQYTFQALDEVIFSEERVQSTKKNISYHYLTQQLSGIPLDSNYAATIAEMMGRYAVFAHQLVTKLCPHYKQGLRWGRTSFRPAEIDGRKRSKRQDDTRLHVDSFPATPVHGQRILRVFCNMNPYGKPRV
;
A
#
# COMPACT_ATOMS: atom_id res chain seq x y z
N MET A 1 -13.27 -21.20 27.71
CA MET A 1 -13.50 -20.68 26.34
C MET A 1 -12.13 -20.38 25.76
N SER A 2 -11.65 -21.24 24.86
CA SER A 2 -10.27 -21.20 24.34
C SER A 2 -10.06 -19.95 23.49
N GLN A 3 -9.15 -19.07 23.92
CA GLN A 3 -8.52 -18.12 23.01
C GLN A 3 -7.70 -18.93 22.01
N THR A 4 -8.25 -19.15 20.81
CA THR A 4 -7.44 -19.52 19.66
C THR A 4 -6.60 -18.29 19.30
N GLY A 5 -5.47 -18.12 19.99
CA GLY A 5 -4.48 -17.12 19.62
C GLY A 5 -4.07 -17.39 18.18
N VAL A 6 -4.31 -16.43 17.29
CA VAL A 6 -3.85 -16.54 15.91
C VAL A 6 -2.33 -16.62 15.97
N ASN A 7 -1.75 -17.75 15.57
CA ASN A 7 -0.32 -17.89 15.48
C ASN A 7 0.18 -16.95 14.36
N MET A 8 0.80 -15.82 14.74
CA MET A 8 1.21 -14.80 13.78
C MET A 8 2.23 -15.32 12.76
N SER A 9 3.02 -16.33 13.11
CA SER A 9 3.95 -16.98 12.17
C SER A 9 3.25 -17.71 11.01
N GLU A 10 1.97 -18.07 11.17
CA GLU A 10 1.18 -18.69 10.10
C GLU A 10 0.66 -17.65 9.10
N ARG A 11 0.50 -16.39 9.51
CA ARG A 11 -0.06 -15.32 8.67
C ARG A 11 0.94 -14.31 8.14
N LEU A 12 2.14 -14.28 8.70
CA LEU A 12 3.19 -13.33 8.35
C LEU A 12 4.45 -14.05 7.87
N LEU A 13 5.03 -13.59 6.77
CA LEU A 13 6.41 -13.86 6.39
C LEU A 13 7.20 -12.57 6.59
N THR A 14 8.03 -12.51 7.62
CA THR A 14 8.92 -11.38 7.87
C THR A 14 10.21 -11.55 7.09
N LEU A 15 10.64 -10.51 6.38
CA LEU A 15 11.91 -10.46 5.66
C LEU A 15 12.76 -9.36 6.29
N ASP A 16 13.86 -9.74 6.92
CA ASP A 16 14.83 -8.83 7.51
C ASP A 16 15.83 -8.42 6.42
N ALA A 17 15.51 -7.34 5.73
CA ALA A 17 16.37 -6.68 4.76
C ALA A 17 16.10 -5.18 4.79
N ASP A 18 17.16 -4.37 4.73
CA ASP A 18 17.07 -2.91 4.67
C ASP A 18 17.41 -2.34 3.28
N GLN A 19 17.91 -3.20 2.39
CA GLN A 19 18.25 -2.89 1.01
C GLN A 19 17.56 -3.85 0.03
N LEU A 20 17.30 -3.35 -1.18
CA LEU A 20 16.61 -4.11 -2.22
C LEU A 20 17.49 -5.27 -2.75
N GLU A 21 18.80 -5.10 -2.70
CA GLU A 21 19.81 -6.05 -3.16
C GLU A 21 19.78 -7.32 -2.31
N GLU A 22 19.66 -7.19 -0.98
CA GLU A 22 19.58 -8.31 -0.04
C GLU A 22 18.33 -9.18 -0.27
N LEU A 23 17.25 -8.58 -0.80
CA LEU A 23 16.05 -9.31 -1.17
C LEU A 23 16.23 -10.23 -2.39
N SER A 24 17.32 -10.06 -3.16
CA SER A 24 17.66 -10.95 -4.29
C SER A 24 18.20 -12.30 -3.82
N ASP A 25 18.88 -12.30 -2.68
CA ASP A 25 19.54 -13.48 -2.13
C ASP A 25 18.55 -14.35 -1.34
N MET A 26 17.33 -13.85 -1.15
CA MET A 26 16.24 -14.59 -0.50
C MET A 26 15.62 -15.62 -1.46
N PRO A 27 15.13 -16.75 -0.92
CA PRO A 27 14.43 -17.74 -1.74
C PRO A 27 13.13 -17.15 -2.30
N HIS A 28 13.14 -16.64 -3.54
CA HIS A 28 11.97 -16.05 -4.20
C HIS A 28 10.73 -16.96 -4.14
N GLN A 29 10.95 -18.27 -4.26
CA GLN A 29 9.90 -19.28 -4.15
C GLN A 29 9.17 -19.24 -2.81
N ARG A 30 9.89 -19.07 -1.69
CA ARG A 30 9.28 -18.98 -0.35
C ARG A 30 8.38 -17.74 -0.23
N VAL A 31 8.76 -16.63 -0.86
CA VAL A 31 7.96 -15.39 -0.85
C VAL A 31 6.69 -15.57 -1.68
N VAL A 32 6.83 -16.15 -2.88
CA VAL A 32 5.69 -16.47 -3.76
C VAL A 32 4.71 -17.41 -3.06
N GLU A 33 5.19 -18.52 -2.49
CA GLU A 33 4.35 -19.49 -1.77
C GLU A 33 3.62 -18.84 -0.59
N ALA A 34 4.29 -17.96 0.16
CA ALA A 34 3.66 -17.24 1.26
C ALA A 34 2.53 -16.31 0.77
N LEU A 35 2.76 -15.52 -0.28
CA LEU A 35 1.74 -14.64 -0.85
C LEU A 35 0.55 -15.45 -1.39
N GLU A 36 0.80 -16.55 -2.10
CA GLU A 36 -0.23 -17.39 -2.69
C GLU A 36 -1.04 -18.17 -1.65
N ALA A 37 -0.42 -18.49 -0.52
CA ALA A 37 -1.09 -19.05 0.66
C ALA A 37 -1.87 -18.00 1.48
N GLY A 38 -1.86 -16.73 1.08
CA GLY A 38 -2.62 -15.66 1.74
C GLY A 38 -1.91 -15.05 2.96
N LYS A 39 -0.59 -15.21 3.08
CA LYS A 39 0.21 -14.53 4.11
C LYS A 39 0.51 -13.09 3.70
N VAL A 40 0.80 -12.26 4.70
CA VAL A 40 1.38 -10.93 4.52
C VAL A 40 2.90 -11.07 4.50
N VAL A 41 3.55 -10.50 3.49
CA VAL A 41 5.01 -10.32 3.49
C VAL A 41 5.32 -8.99 4.15
N PHE A 42 6.08 -9.01 5.24
CA PHE A 42 6.37 -7.85 6.08
C PHE A 42 7.86 -7.52 6.05
N LEU A 43 8.18 -6.27 5.70
CA LEU A 43 9.54 -5.75 5.66
C LEU A 43 9.66 -4.61 6.69
N PRO A 44 10.16 -4.87 7.91
CA PRO A 44 10.26 -3.85 8.95
C PRO A 44 11.35 -2.81 8.69
N GLN A 45 12.38 -3.16 7.91
CA GLN A 45 13.57 -2.32 7.70
C GLN A 45 13.62 -1.68 6.30
N TYR A 46 12.87 -2.20 5.34
CA TYR A 46 12.80 -1.64 3.98
C TYR A 46 11.53 -0.79 3.80
N THR A 47 11.68 0.54 3.84
CA THR A 47 10.57 1.49 3.80
C THR A 47 10.72 2.50 2.65
N PHE A 48 9.59 3.02 2.16
CA PHE A 48 9.60 4.15 1.25
C PHE A 48 9.80 5.45 2.02
N GLN A 49 10.79 6.23 1.61
CA GLN A 49 11.07 7.55 2.17
C GLN A 49 10.52 8.65 1.26
N ALA A 50 9.53 9.40 1.77
CA ALA A 50 9.11 10.65 1.15
C ALA A 50 10.18 11.73 1.40
N LEU A 51 10.37 12.64 0.44
CA LEU A 51 11.34 13.73 0.59
C LEU A 51 10.76 14.97 1.29
N ASP A 52 9.44 15.11 1.30
CA ASP A 52 8.78 16.30 1.82
C ASP A 52 7.73 15.91 2.85
N GLU A 53 7.95 16.30 4.11
CA GLU A 53 7.03 16.01 5.21
C GLU A 53 5.79 16.93 5.20
N VAL A 54 5.84 18.03 4.46
CA VAL A 54 4.79 19.07 4.43
C VAL A 54 3.45 18.50 3.96
N ILE A 55 3.47 17.44 3.15
CA ILE A 55 2.28 16.79 2.58
C ILE A 55 1.62 15.76 3.51
N PHE A 56 2.14 15.54 4.73
CA PHE A 56 1.52 14.63 5.72
C PHE A 56 0.45 15.28 6.60
N SER A 57 0.23 16.59 6.46
CA SER A 57 -0.84 17.29 7.19
C SER A 57 -2.17 17.19 6.44
N GLU A 58 -3.17 16.55 7.04
CA GLU A 58 -4.54 16.45 6.49
C GLU A 58 -5.13 17.84 6.16
N GLU A 59 -4.87 18.83 7.02
CA GLU A 59 -5.33 20.20 6.86
C GLU A 59 -4.72 20.89 5.62
N ARG A 60 -3.46 20.58 5.31
CA ARG A 60 -2.75 21.16 4.14
C ARG A 60 -3.15 20.50 2.84
N VAL A 61 -3.41 19.20 2.89
CA VAL A 61 -3.72 18.40 1.69
C VAL A 61 -5.16 18.64 1.21
N GLN A 62 -6.06 19.11 2.10
CA GLN A 62 -7.45 19.49 1.77
C GLN A 62 -8.14 18.46 0.86
N SER A 63 -7.99 17.17 1.19
CA SER A 63 -8.52 16.12 0.33
C SER A 63 -10.05 16.23 0.24
N THR A 64 -10.56 16.30 -0.98
CA THR A 64 -12.01 16.37 -1.25
C THR A 64 -12.69 14.99 -1.20
N LYS A 65 -11.90 13.93 -0.99
CA LYS A 65 -12.34 12.52 -1.00
C LYS A 65 -11.72 11.75 0.16
N LYS A 66 -12.09 10.48 0.30
CA LYS A 66 -11.54 9.56 1.31
C LYS A 66 -10.04 9.27 1.14
N ASN A 67 -9.50 9.50 -0.06
CA ASN A 67 -8.10 9.28 -0.42
C ASN A 67 -7.75 10.11 -1.65
N ILE A 68 -6.48 10.46 -1.76
CA ILE A 68 -5.89 10.94 -3.01
C ILE A 68 -5.47 9.72 -3.80
N SER A 69 -5.75 9.73 -5.09
CA SER A 69 -5.45 8.62 -5.97
C SER A 69 -4.73 9.07 -7.23
N TYR A 70 -3.67 8.35 -7.56
CA TYR A 70 -2.79 8.62 -8.68
C TYR A 70 -2.75 7.41 -9.62
N HIS A 71 -2.78 7.67 -10.93
CA HIS A 71 -2.68 6.64 -11.96
C HIS A 71 -1.33 6.77 -12.67
N TYR A 72 -0.41 5.81 -12.44
CA TYR A 72 0.98 5.92 -12.87
C TYR A 72 1.16 6.14 -14.38
N LEU A 73 0.46 5.36 -15.21
CA LEU A 73 0.63 5.42 -16.66
C LEU A 73 0.12 6.71 -17.30
N THR A 74 -0.92 7.31 -16.73
CA THR A 74 -1.52 8.56 -17.25
C THR A 74 -1.10 9.79 -16.46
N GLN A 75 -0.36 9.58 -15.37
CA GLN A 75 0.06 10.60 -14.39
C GLN A 75 -1.11 11.41 -13.82
N GLN A 76 -2.33 10.87 -13.86
CA GLN A 76 -3.52 11.57 -13.40
C GLN A 76 -3.66 11.49 -11.88
N LEU A 77 -3.73 12.65 -11.24
CA LEU A 77 -4.04 12.82 -9.83
C LEU A 77 -5.52 13.14 -9.62
N SER A 78 -6.10 12.62 -8.53
CA SER A 78 -7.51 12.84 -8.19
C SER A 78 -7.71 12.81 -6.68
N GLY A 79 -8.75 13.49 -6.17
CA GLY A 79 -9.04 13.56 -4.73
C GLY A 79 -8.34 14.71 -3.99
N ILE A 80 -7.77 15.64 -4.75
CA ILE A 80 -7.22 16.92 -4.29
C ILE A 80 -7.75 18.05 -5.20
N PRO A 81 -7.96 19.28 -4.70
CA PRO A 81 -8.28 20.43 -5.55
C PRO A 81 -7.21 20.70 -6.61
N LEU A 82 -7.61 21.16 -7.80
CA LEU A 82 -6.70 21.44 -8.92
C LEU A 82 -5.78 22.64 -8.66
N ASP A 83 -6.23 23.58 -7.86
CA ASP A 83 -5.52 24.78 -7.41
C ASP A 83 -4.68 24.55 -6.13
N SER A 84 -4.58 23.30 -5.67
CA SER A 84 -3.75 22.98 -4.52
C SER A 84 -2.28 23.20 -4.84
N ASN A 85 -1.61 24.02 -4.01
CA ASN A 85 -0.16 24.23 -4.06
C ASN A 85 0.67 22.94 -3.91
N TYR A 86 0.06 21.85 -3.41
CA TYR A 86 0.73 20.58 -3.16
C TYR A 86 0.45 19.51 -4.21
N ALA A 87 -0.40 19.78 -5.22
CA ALA A 87 -0.79 18.77 -6.20
C ALA A 87 0.42 18.18 -6.94
N ALA A 88 1.37 19.01 -7.36
CA ALA A 88 2.58 18.56 -8.03
C ALA A 88 3.47 17.69 -7.11
N THR A 89 3.76 18.16 -5.90
CA THR A 89 4.56 17.43 -4.92
C THR A 89 3.94 16.07 -4.56
N ILE A 90 2.61 16.02 -4.39
CA ILE A 90 1.90 14.78 -4.09
C ILE A 90 1.93 13.84 -5.29
N ALA A 91 1.73 14.34 -6.52
CA ALA A 91 1.83 13.53 -7.72
C ALA A 91 3.23 12.91 -7.86
N GLU A 92 4.29 13.70 -7.62
CA GLU A 92 5.67 13.23 -7.66
C GLU A 92 5.92 12.14 -6.61
N MET A 93 5.54 12.38 -5.35
CA MET A 93 5.67 11.38 -4.28
C MET A 93 4.93 10.08 -4.63
N MET A 94 3.68 10.18 -5.09
CA MET A 94 2.87 9.00 -5.44
C MET A 94 3.41 8.27 -6.68
N GLY A 95 4.01 8.99 -7.62
CA GLY A 95 4.73 8.42 -8.77
C GLY A 95 5.95 7.62 -8.33
N ARG A 96 6.77 8.20 -7.45
CA ARG A 96 7.93 7.50 -6.86
C ARG A 96 7.54 6.28 -6.05
N TYR A 97 6.46 6.38 -5.26
CA TYR A 97 5.94 5.23 -4.53
C TYR A 97 5.47 4.11 -5.47
N ALA A 98 4.85 4.45 -6.60
CA ALA A 98 4.45 3.46 -7.61
C ALA A 98 5.66 2.71 -8.15
N VAL A 99 6.75 3.42 -8.50
CA VAL A 99 8.00 2.83 -8.97
C VAL A 99 8.63 1.95 -7.89
N PHE A 100 8.73 2.45 -6.66
CA PHE A 100 9.25 1.71 -5.50
C PHE A 100 8.49 0.39 -5.30
N ALA A 101 7.16 0.44 -5.26
CA ALA A 101 6.31 -0.74 -5.05
C ALA A 101 6.47 -1.75 -6.20
N HIS A 102 6.55 -1.28 -7.45
CA HIS A 102 6.77 -2.14 -8.59
C HIS A 102 8.15 -2.81 -8.55
N GLN A 103 9.22 -2.05 -8.25
CA GLN A 103 10.56 -2.59 -8.09
C GLN A 103 10.61 -3.66 -6.99
N LEU A 104 10.04 -3.37 -5.82
CA LEU A 104 9.94 -4.32 -4.71
C LEU A 104 9.26 -5.63 -5.13
N VAL A 105 8.08 -5.55 -5.76
CA VAL A 105 7.34 -6.75 -6.20
C VAL A 105 8.14 -7.53 -7.25
N THR A 106 8.72 -6.85 -8.25
CA THR A 106 9.48 -7.54 -9.30
C THR A 106 10.78 -8.15 -8.80
N LYS A 107 11.37 -7.61 -7.72
CA LYS A 107 12.54 -8.18 -7.06
C LYS A 107 12.17 -9.39 -6.22
N LEU A 108 11.12 -9.29 -5.40
CA LEU A 108 10.67 -10.38 -4.54
C LEU A 108 10.06 -11.54 -5.31
N CYS A 109 9.31 -11.25 -6.38
CA CYS A 109 8.56 -12.21 -7.17
C CYS A 109 8.84 -12.02 -8.68
N PRO A 110 10.03 -12.39 -9.17
CA PRO A 110 10.42 -12.15 -10.57
C PRO A 110 9.45 -12.75 -11.59
N HIS A 111 8.84 -13.90 -11.28
CA HIS A 111 7.87 -14.58 -12.14
C HIS A 111 6.57 -13.77 -12.36
N TYR A 112 6.21 -12.88 -11.44
CA TYR A 112 5.01 -12.04 -11.60
C TYR A 112 5.20 -10.94 -12.63
N LYS A 113 6.44 -10.57 -12.97
CA LYS A 113 6.77 -9.43 -13.83
C LYS A 113 5.99 -9.41 -15.14
N GLN A 114 5.79 -10.57 -15.78
CA GLN A 114 5.08 -10.67 -17.05
C GLN A 114 3.56 -10.46 -16.92
N GLY A 115 2.98 -10.84 -15.78
CA GLY A 115 1.55 -10.72 -15.50
C GLY A 115 1.17 -9.47 -14.71
N LEU A 116 2.15 -8.71 -14.22
CA LEU A 116 1.91 -7.57 -13.35
C LEU A 116 1.27 -6.42 -14.13
N ARG A 117 0.15 -5.92 -13.60
CA ARG A 117 -0.60 -4.80 -14.18
C ARG A 117 -0.63 -3.65 -13.19
N TRP A 118 -0.42 -2.44 -13.69
CA TRP A 118 -0.47 -1.25 -12.87
C TRP A 118 -1.86 -1.05 -12.27
N GLY A 119 -1.91 -1.00 -10.94
CA GLY A 119 -3.04 -0.50 -10.18
C GLY A 119 -2.95 1.02 -9.97
N ARG A 120 -3.83 1.53 -9.11
CA ARG A 120 -3.79 2.93 -8.66
C ARG A 120 -2.90 3.05 -7.42
N THR A 121 -2.12 4.12 -7.33
CA THR A 121 -1.48 4.52 -6.07
C THR A 121 -2.49 5.30 -5.24
N SER A 122 -2.52 5.06 -3.93
CA SER A 122 -3.43 5.72 -2.99
C SER A 122 -2.64 6.34 -1.85
N PHE A 123 -2.88 7.63 -1.60
CA PHE A 123 -2.34 8.36 -0.46
C PHE A 123 -3.48 8.71 0.48
N ARG A 124 -3.28 8.41 1.78
CA ARG A 124 -4.30 8.48 2.82
C ARG A 124 -3.75 9.24 4.03
N PRO A 125 -3.61 10.58 3.95
CA PRO A 125 -3.08 11.41 5.05
C PRO A 125 -4.04 11.52 6.24
N ALA A 126 -5.26 11.07 6.04
CA ALA A 126 -6.41 11.31 6.89
C ALA A 126 -6.49 10.27 8.03
N GLU A 127 -6.64 10.69 9.29
CA GLU A 127 -6.70 9.78 10.45
C GLU A 127 -7.91 8.85 10.34
N ILE A 128 -7.73 7.54 10.54
CA ILE A 128 -8.80 6.54 10.36
C ILE A 128 -9.69 6.46 11.58
N ASP A 129 -9.12 6.58 12.79
CA ASP A 129 -9.86 6.40 14.03
C ASP A 129 -11.02 7.41 14.18
N GLY A 130 -12.13 6.97 14.76
CA GLY A 130 -13.32 7.79 15.00
C GLY A 130 -14.21 8.10 13.78
N ARG A 131 -13.86 7.65 12.56
CA ARG A 131 -14.69 7.92 11.37
C ARG A 131 -15.94 7.05 11.29
N LYS A 132 -17.12 7.68 11.30
CA LYS A 132 -18.39 7.00 11.01
C LYS A 132 -18.46 6.64 9.53
N ARG A 133 -18.63 5.34 9.22
CA ARG A 133 -18.85 4.84 7.85
C ARG A 133 -20.05 3.90 7.82
N SER A 134 -20.63 3.73 6.62
CA SER A 134 -21.64 2.68 6.42
C SER A 134 -20.98 1.31 6.57
N LYS A 135 -21.75 0.30 7.02
CA LYS A 135 -21.24 -1.07 7.26
C LYS A 135 -20.45 -1.67 6.09
N ARG A 136 -20.83 -1.34 4.84
CA ARG A 136 -20.17 -1.85 3.62
C ARG A 136 -18.88 -1.11 3.25
N GLN A 137 -18.65 0.07 3.82
CA GLN A 137 -17.48 0.92 3.55
C GLN A 137 -16.56 1.04 4.79
N ASP A 138 -16.88 0.26 5.82
CA ASP A 138 -16.24 0.23 7.12
C ASP A 138 -15.09 -0.78 7.09
N ASP A 139 -13.91 -0.28 6.74
CA ASP A 139 -12.69 -1.08 6.59
C ASP A 139 -12.16 -1.61 7.94
N THR A 140 -12.76 -1.24 9.08
CA THR A 140 -12.45 -1.83 10.40
C THR A 140 -12.96 -3.26 10.55
N ARG A 141 -13.87 -3.68 9.65
CA ARG A 141 -14.40 -5.04 9.59
C ARG A 141 -13.50 -5.90 8.70
N LEU A 142 -13.31 -7.16 9.08
CA LEU A 142 -12.61 -8.11 8.22
C LEU A 142 -13.33 -8.26 6.87
N HIS A 143 -12.59 -8.07 5.80
CA HIS A 143 -13.09 -8.18 4.43
C HIS A 143 -11.96 -8.58 3.49
N VAL A 144 -12.33 -9.02 2.29
CA VAL A 144 -11.44 -9.06 1.13
C VAL A 144 -11.76 -7.87 0.24
N ASP A 145 -10.75 -7.33 -0.44
CA ASP A 145 -10.95 -6.24 -1.39
C ASP A 145 -11.88 -6.67 -2.53
N SER A 146 -13.01 -5.99 -2.67
CA SER A 146 -13.93 -6.15 -3.78
C SER A 146 -14.62 -4.82 -4.05
N PHE A 147 -14.48 -4.31 -5.28
CA PHE A 147 -14.95 -2.99 -5.66
C PHE A 147 -16.03 -3.10 -6.74
N PRO A 148 -17.30 -2.79 -6.43
CA PRO A 148 -18.40 -2.90 -7.40
C PRO A 148 -18.16 -2.09 -8.69
N ALA A 149 -17.49 -0.94 -8.56
CA ALA A 149 -17.22 -0.03 -9.68
C ALA A 149 -16.00 -0.43 -10.53
N THR A 150 -15.16 -1.35 -10.05
CA THR A 150 -13.93 -1.79 -10.73
C THR A 150 -13.79 -3.30 -10.61
N PRO A 151 -14.57 -4.06 -11.39
CA PRO A 151 -14.50 -5.52 -11.39
C PRO A 151 -13.13 -6.01 -11.87
N VAL A 152 -12.61 -7.04 -11.20
CA VAL A 152 -11.27 -7.61 -11.52
C VAL A 152 -11.30 -8.67 -12.62
N HIS A 153 -12.48 -9.18 -12.99
CA HIS A 153 -12.65 -10.21 -14.04
C HIS A 153 -11.70 -11.41 -13.88
N GLY A 154 -11.60 -11.96 -12.67
CA GLY A 154 -10.71 -13.09 -12.35
C GLY A 154 -9.25 -12.71 -12.11
N GLN A 155 -8.85 -11.46 -12.32
CA GLN A 155 -7.51 -10.98 -11.95
C GLN A 155 -7.37 -10.86 -10.43
N ARG A 156 -6.13 -10.95 -9.95
CA ARG A 156 -5.79 -10.82 -8.53
C ARG A 156 -5.56 -9.35 -8.17
N ILE A 157 -5.84 -9.01 -6.91
CA ILE A 157 -5.45 -7.73 -6.33
C ILE A 157 -4.22 -8.00 -5.46
N LEU A 158 -3.08 -7.43 -5.86
CA LEU A 158 -1.86 -7.37 -5.04
C LEU A 158 -1.68 -5.92 -4.58
N ARG A 159 -1.47 -5.72 -3.28
CA ARG A 159 -1.23 -4.39 -2.69
C ARG A 159 0.09 -4.36 -1.95
N VAL A 160 0.81 -3.25 -2.13
CA VAL A 160 1.96 -2.88 -1.31
C VAL A 160 1.50 -1.72 -0.44
N PHE A 161 1.80 -1.80 0.85
CA PHE A 161 1.50 -0.77 1.83
C PHE A 161 2.78 -0.25 2.45
N CYS A 162 2.83 1.04 2.75
CA CYS A 162 3.91 1.65 3.50
C CYS A 162 3.32 2.62 4.51
N ASN A 163 3.69 2.46 5.78
CA ASN A 163 3.34 3.42 6.81
C ASN A 163 4.34 4.58 6.76
N MET A 164 3.87 5.77 6.41
CA MET A 164 4.68 6.98 6.32
C MET A 164 4.31 7.98 7.43
N ASN A 165 3.83 7.50 8.58
CA ASN A 165 3.50 8.39 9.68
C ASN A 165 4.78 9.06 10.22
N PRO A 166 4.90 10.41 10.18
CA PRO A 166 6.14 11.11 10.56
C PRO A 166 6.43 11.03 12.07
N TYR A 167 5.45 10.60 12.88
CA TYR A 167 5.57 10.45 14.33
C TYR A 167 5.77 9.00 14.76
N GLY A 168 6.04 8.10 13.81
CA GLY A 168 6.27 6.67 14.10
C GLY A 168 5.03 5.93 14.62
N LYS A 169 3.83 6.49 14.47
CA LYS A 169 2.61 5.81 14.93
C LYS A 169 2.34 4.56 14.09
N PRO A 170 1.98 3.42 14.70
CA PRO A 170 1.63 2.22 13.96
C PRO A 170 0.32 2.41 13.18
N ARG A 171 0.11 1.55 12.19
CA ARG A 171 -1.15 1.43 11.47
C ARG A 171 -1.88 0.18 11.98
N VAL A 172 -3.00 0.39 12.66
CA VAL A 172 -3.80 -0.65 13.33
C VAL A 172 -5.19 -0.70 12.71
#